data_AF-A0A1Y1WDK1-F1
#
_entry.id   AF-A0A1Y1WDK1-F1
#
_cell.length_a   1.000
_cell.length_b   1.000
_cell.length_c   1.000
_cell.angle_alpha   90.00
_cell.angle_beta   90.00
_cell.angle_gamma   90.00
#
_symmetry.space_group_name_H-M   'P 1'
#
loop_
_entity.id
_entity.type
_entity.pdbx_description
1 polymer ?
#
loop_
_entity_poly.entity_id
_entity_poly.type
_entity_poly.pdbx_seq_one_letter_code
_entity_poly.pdbx_strand_id
1 'polypeptide(L)' 'HPYPPLGGQFRNNIVHELNAQYAQRVRLAVSFNLRGAGRSEGSTSWTGIAEQEDLRTMLDAL' A
#
# COMPACT_ATOMS: atom_id res chain seq x y z
N HIS A 1 7.24 -3.50 0.99
CA HIS A 1 6.38 -2.43 1.52
C HIS A 1 7.26 -1.23 1.84
N PRO A 2 6.99 -0.04 1.29
CA PRO A 2 7.76 1.14 1.64
C PRO A 2 7.37 1.57 3.07
N TYR A 3 8.30 1.46 4.01
CA TYR A 3 8.10 1.73 5.44
C TYR A 3 7.74 3.22 5.66
N PRO A 4 6.56 3.56 6.24
CA PRO A 4 6.08 4.93 6.32
C PRO A 4 7.04 5.91 7.03
N PRO A 5 7.71 5.55 8.13
CA PRO A 5 8.69 6.43 8.78
C PRO A 5 9.91 6.80 7.90
N LEU A 6 10.17 6.06 6.82
CA LEU A 6 11.20 6.39 5.82
C LEU A 6 10.61 7.04 4.56
N GLY A 7 9.43 7.65 4.67
CA GLY A 7 8.73 8.33 3.56
C GLY A 7 7.98 7.38 2.64
N GLY A 8 7.75 6.14 3.08
CA GLY A 8 7.06 5.14 2.28
C GLY A 8 5.57 5.39 2.10
N GLN A 9 5.10 5.40 0.85
CA GLN A 9 3.68 5.56 0.50
C GLN A 9 3.42 5.09 -0.94
N PHE A 10 2.14 4.93 -1.32
CA PHE A 10 1.75 4.43 -2.64
C PHE A 10 2.16 5.36 -3.80
N ARG A 11 2.39 6.65 -3.53
CA ARG A 11 2.87 7.65 -4.51
C ARG A 11 4.37 7.59 -4.77
N ASN A 12 5.10 6.69 -4.11
CA ASN A 12 6.50 6.47 -4.43
C ASN A 12 6.66 6.12 -5.92
N ASN A 13 7.65 6.72 -6.60
CA ASN A 13 7.84 6.57 -8.04
C ASN A 13 7.89 5.09 -8.50
N ILE A 14 8.52 4.23 -7.71
CA ILE A 14 8.63 2.79 -8.03
C ILE A 14 7.27 2.11 -7.90
N VAL A 15 6.52 2.38 -6.82
CA VAL A 15 5.19 1.80 -6.61
C VAL A 15 4.21 2.28 -7.68
N HIS A 16 4.26 3.57 -8.00
CA HIS A 16 3.44 4.16 -9.05
C HIS A 16 3.70 3.51 -10.42
N GLU A 17 4.97 3.38 -10.82
CA GLU A 17 5.34 2.76 -12.08
C GLU A 17 4.93 1.28 -12.14
N LEU A 18 5.17 0.52 -11.06
CA LEU A 18 4.71 -0.87 -10.98
C LEU A 18 3.20 -0.98 -11.18
N ASN A 19 2.42 -0.13 -10.50
CA ASN A 19 0.97 -0.14 -10.64
C ASN A 19 0.54 0.19 -12.07
N ALA A 20 1.16 1.18 -12.71
CA ALA A 20 0.89 1.53 -14.11
C ALA A 20 1.19 0.37 -15.06
N GLN A 21 2.33 -0.32 -14.88
CA GLN A 21 2.71 -1.49 -15.66
C GLN A 21 1.75 -2.67 -15.47
N TYR A 22 1.31 -2.92 -14.23
CA TYR A 22 0.33 -3.98 -13.97
C TYR A 22 -1.05 -3.63 -14.53
N ALA A 23 -1.50 -2.38 -14.40
CA ALA A 23 -2.79 -1.94 -14.93
C ALA A 23 -2.93 -2.14 -16.45
N GLN A 24 -1.82 -2.21 -17.19
CA GLN A 24 -1.81 -2.52 -18.62
C GLN A 24 -1.91 -4.02 -18.93
N ARG A 25 -1.61 -4.90 -17.96
CA ARG A 25 -1.52 -6.36 -18.15
C ARG A 25 -2.62 -7.14 -17.47
N VAL A 26 -3.25 -6.59 -16.43
CA VAL A 26 -4.30 -7.24 -15.66
C VAL A 26 -5.57 -6.39 -15.60
N ARG A 27 -6.69 -7.03 -15.27
CA ARG A 27 -8.01 -6.37 -15.21
C ARG A 27 -8.10 -5.25 -14.16
N LEU A 28 -7.33 -5.39 -13.07
CA LEU A 28 -7.34 -4.44 -11.95
C LEU A 28 -5.98 -4.45 -11.27
N ALA A 29 -5.39 -3.27 -11.10
CA ALA A 29 -4.18 -3.05 -10.32
C ALA A 29 -4.44 -1.89 -9.37
N VAL A 30 -4.24 -2.11 -8.07
CA VAL A 30 -4.50 -1.12 -7.03
C VAL A 30 -3.29 -0.99 -6.13
N SER A 31 -2.97 0.25 -5.79
CA SER A 31 -1.99 0.61 -4.77
C SER A 31 -2.66 1.49 -3.73
N PHE A 32 -2.37 1.26 -2.45
CA PHE A 32 -2.97 2.00 -1.34
C PHE A 32 -1.94 2.20 -0.22
N ASN A 33 -2.23 3.11 0.70
CA ASN A 33 -1.39 3.33 1.89
C ASN A 33 -1.81 2.39 3.01
N LEU A 34 -0.84 1.72 3.62
CA LEU A 34 -1.02 1.03 4.90
C LEU A 34 -1.18 2.05 6.04
N ARG A 35 -1.66 1.59 7.20
CA ARG A 35 -1.84 2.42 8.39
C ARG A 35 -0.58 3.24 8.71
N GLY A 36 -0.77 4.52 9.02
CA GLY A 36 0.33 5.46 9.30
C GLY A 36 1.07 6.00 8.06
N ALA A 37 0.69 5.65 6.83
CA ALA A 37 1.20 6.30 5.62
C ALA A 37 0.22 7.33 5.03
N GLY A 38 0.74 8.53 4.74
CA GLY A 38 -0.02 9.59 4.08
C GLY A 38 -1.28 9.99 4.86
N ARG A 39 -2.46 9.65 4.31
CA ARG A 39 -3.76 9.92 4.94
C ARG A 39 -4.39 8.69 5.61
N SER A 40 -3.75 7.52 5.56
CA SER A 40 -4.25 6.34 6.26
C SER A 40 -4.02 6.52 7.76
N GLU A 41 -5.10 6.38 8.53
CA GLU A 41 -5.07 6.49 9.98
C GLU A 41 -4.28 5.34 10.63
N GLY A 42 -4.12 5.37 11.95
CA GLY A 42 -3.35 4.39 12.72
C GLY A 42 -1.84 4.63 12.70
N SER A 43 -1.09 3.65 13.17
CA SER A 43 0.36 3.72 13.31
C SER A 43 1.04 2.49 12.70
N THR A 44 2.19 2.70 12.07
CA THR A 44 2.99 1.59 11.55
C THR A 44 3.51 0.70 12.67
N SER A 45 3.71 -0.58 12.37
CA SER A 45 4.38 -1.53 13.23
C SER A 45 5.75 -1.92 12.67
N TRP A 46 6.70 -2.23 13.56
CA TRP A 46 8.01 -2.74 13.14
C TRP A 46 7.92 -4.13 12.50
N THR A 47 6.97 -4.95 12.97
CA THR A 47 6.82 -6.35 12.54
C THR A 47 6.00 -6.50 11.26
N GLY A 48 5.24 -5.47 10.87
CA GLY A 48 4.33 -5.52 9.72
C GLY A 48 3.06 -6.36 9.95
N ILE A 49 2.84 -6.92 11.15
CA ILE A 49 1.71 -7.82 11.42
C ILE A 49 0.38 -7.07 11.31
N ALA A 50 0.32 -5.87 11.88
CA ALA A 50 -0.86 -5.02 11.83
C ALA A 50 -1.22 -4.62 10.39
N GLU A 51 -0.21 -4.32 9.57
CA GLU A 51 -0.35 -3.98 8.17
C GLU A 51 -0.91 -5.14 7.30
N GLN A 52 -0.82 -6.39 7.75
CA GLN A 52 -1.46 -7.52 7.05
C GLN A 52 -2.99 -7.44 7.10
N GLU A 53 -3.56 -6.88 8.16
CA GLU A 53 -5.00 -6.67 8.29
C GLU A 53 -5.47 -5.62 7.28
N ASP A 54 -4.71 -4.54 7.09
CA ASP A 54 -5.03 -3.51 6.10
C ASP A 54 -5.09 -4.11 4.69
N LEU A 55 -4.17 -5.04 4.38
CA LEU A 55 -4.19 -5.78 3.12
C LEU A 55 -5.41 -6.67 2.99
N ARG A 56 -5.78 -7.41 4.04
CA ARG A 56 -6.98 -8.25 4.04
C ARG A 56 -8.25 -7.41 3.84
N THR A 57 -8.40 -6.32 4.59
CA THR A 57 -9.54 -5.40 4.45
C THR A 57 -9.61 -4.79 3.06
N MET A 58 -8.47 -4.45 2.47
CA MET A 58 -8.44 -3.94 1.10
C MET A 58 -8.90 -4.99 0.08
N LEU A 59 -8.44 -6.24 0.22
CA LEU A 59 -8.88 -7.35 -0.64
C LEU A 59 -10.38 -7.66 -0.48
N ASP A 60 -10.91 -7.61 0.74
CA ASP A 60 -12.33 -7.82 1.01
C ASP A 60 -13.21 -6.70 0.40
N ALA A 61 -12.64 -5.53 0.11
CA ALA A 61 -13.33 -4.40 -0.49
C ALA A 61 -13.29 -4.36 -2.03
N LEU A 62 -12.57 -5.30 -2.68
CA LEU A 62 -12.48 -5.44 -4.14
C LEU A 62 -13.51 -6.43 -4.69
#